data_AF-A0A9Q1BBC7-F1
#
_entry.id   AF-A0A9Q1BBC7-F1
#
_cell.length_a   1.000
_cell.length_b   1.000
_cell.length_c   1.000
_cell.angle_alpha   90.00
_cell.angle_beta   90.00
_cell.angle_gamma   90.00
#
_symmetry.space_group_name_H-M   'P 1'
#
loop_
_entity.id
_entity.type
_entity.pdbx_description
1 polymer ?
#
loop_
_entity_poly.entity_id
_entity_poly.type
_entity_poly.pdbx_seq_one_letter_code
_entity_poly.pdbx_strand_id
1 'polypeptide(L)'
;MDRTGAGALFSAIKFDHEDEEVSSVEMLETGDHIVLSTWMLHPRCHAIIVEKDSADDRMKVIRFTYSNGVVEEWLPFEPPVYKVRQYYTGDDKIALGDHFKANEVVRRAKSKVGNKELVYSISDNNCKTFARWCKTGIRPSSVKGYD
;
A
#
# COMPACT_ATOMS: atom_id res chain seq x y z
N MET A 1 40.04 -1.51 -29.54
CA MET A 1 40.27 -1.44 -28.09
C MET A 1 38.97 -1.01 -27.45
N ASP A 2 38.47 -1.91 -26.62
CA ASP A 2 37.20 -1.90 -25.91
C ASP A 2 37.26 -0.93 -24.71
N ARG A 3 36.17 -0.19 -24.47
CA ARG A 3 35.69 0.24 -23.14
C ARG A 3 34.17 0.40 -23.19
N THR A 4 33.51 -0.73 -23.05
CA THR A 4 32.26 -0.93 -22.31
C THR A 4 32.03 0.05 -21.15
N GLY A 5 30.78 0.50 -21.00
CA GLY A 5 30.34 1.38 -19.91
C GLY A 5 28.82 1.37 -19.77
N ALA A 6 28.30 0.23 -19.31
CA ALA A 6 26.99 -0.02 -18.68
C ALA A 6 25.83 0.92 -19.03
N GLY A 7 24.94 0.42 -19.91
CA GLY A 7 23.58 0.93 -20.00
C GLY A 7 22.84 0.73 -18.68
N ALA A 8 22.39 1.83 -18.08
CA ALA A 8 21.42 1.79 -17.01
C ALA A 8 20.08 1.34 -17.61
N LEU A 9 19.76 0.06 -17.46
CA LEU A 9 18.40 -0.46 -17.60
C LEU A 9 17.57 0.08 -16.44
N PHE A 10 17.10 1.32 -16.58
CA PHE A 10 15.93 1.77 -15.84
C PHE A 10 14.76 0.95 -16.35
N SER A 11 14.47 -0.15 -15.68
CA SER A 11 13.17 -0.80 -15.80
C SER A 11 12.14 0.28 -15.45
N ALA A 12 11.46 0.79 -16.46
CA ALA A 12 10.35 1.71 -16.30
C ALA A 12 9.29 0.96 -15.50
N ILE A 13 9.27 1.22 -14.19
CA ILE A 13 8.14 0.87 -13.33
C ILE A 13 6.96 1.61 -13.95
N LYS A 14 6.04 0.89 -14.60
CA LYS A 14 4.78 1.45 -15.06
C LYS A 14 4.06 1.97 -13.82
N PHE A 15 4.06 3.29 -13.64
CA PHE A 15 3.18 3.97 -12.71
C PHE A 15 1.76 3.80 -13.25
N ASP A 16 0.86 3.20 -12.47
CA ASP A 16 -0.57 3.30 -12.77
C ASP A 16 -0.92 4.79 -12.64
N HIS A 17 -1.41 5.38 -13.73
CA HIS A 17 -1.22 6.80 -14.08
C HIS A 17 -1.96 7.86 -13.23
N GLU A 18 -2.43 7.56 -12.02
CA GLU A 18 -3.27 8.49 -11.24
C GLU A 18 -3.00 8.50 -9.72
N ASP A 19 -1.84 7.99 -9.28
CA ASP A 19 -1.41 8.12 -7.88
C ASP A 19 -0.96 9.57 -7.59
N GLU A 20 -1.42 10.14 -6.48
CA GLU A 20 -1.10 11.51 -6.07
C GLU A 20 0.17 11.53 -5.22
N GLU A 21 1.20 12.27 -5.65
CA GLU A 21 2.42 12.42 -4.87
C GLU A 21 2.18 13.21 -3.58
N VAL A 22 2.76 12.72 -2.50
CA VAL A 22 2.71 13.31 -1.17
C VAL A 22 4.10 13.81 -0.82
N SER A 23 4.23 15.13 -0.65
CA SER A 23 5.50 15.77 -0.33
C SER A 23 5.71 16.01 1.16
N SER A 24 4.67 15.86 1.99
CA SER A 24 4.76 15.99 3.44
C SER A 24 3.76 15.09 4.17
N VAL A 25 4.08 14.75 5.43
CA VAL A 25 3.18 13.98 6.30
C VAL A 25 1.85 14.71 6.53
N GLU A 26 1.84 16.04 6.43
CA GLU A 26 0.64 16.85 6.65
C GLU A 26 -0.48 16.58 5.66
N MET A 27 -0.12 16.21 4.44
CA MET A 27 -1.09 15.87 3.41
C MET A 27 -1.78 14.54 3.69
N LEU A 28 -1.28 13.70 4.60
CA LEU A 28 -1.85 12.38 4.89
C LEU A 28 -3.05 12.47 5.83
N GLU A 29 -4.06 11.65 5.55
CA GLU A 29 -5.26 11.49 6.36
C GLU A 29 -5.43 10.03 6.79
N THR A 30 -6.04 9.83 7.96
CA THR A 30 -6.43 8.50 8.44
C THR A 30 -7.27 7.77 7.40
N GLY A 31 -6.92 6.52 7.10
CA GLY A 31 -7.57 5.67 6.09
C GLY A 31 -7.11 5.91 4.66
N ASP A 32 -6.14 6.79 4.43
CA ASP A 32 -5.44 6.87 3.15
C ASP A 32 -4.73 5.56 2.85
N HIS A 33 -4.80 5.14 1.59
CA HIS A 33 -3.99 4.08 1.04
C HIS A 33 -2.78 4.71 0.36
N ILE A 34 -1.59 4.36 0.83
CA ILE A 34 -0.34 4.90 0.32
C ILE A 34 0.57 3.82 -0.27
N VAL A 35 1.50 4.26 -1.12
CA VAL A 35 2.60 3.47 -1.66
C VAL A 35 3.92 4.07 -1.21
N LEU A 36 4.76 3.23 -0.61
CA LEU A 36 6.14 3.52 -0.23
C LEU A 36 7.10 2.85 -1.21
N SER A 37 8.13 3.56 -1.67
CA SER A 37 9.11 3.06 -2.65
C SER A 37 10.40 2.51 -2.03
N THR A 38 10.37 2.15 -0.75
CA THR A 38 11.60 2.01 0.07
C THR A 38 12.31 0.66 0.00
N TRP A 39 11.77 -0.36 -0.68
CA TRP A 39 12.31 -1.72 -0.57
C TRP A 39 12.79 -2.33 -1.88
N MET A 40 14.08 -2.70 -1.92
CA MET A 40 14.78 -3.27 -3.08
C MET A 40 14.13 -4.54 -3.69
N LEU A 41 13.40 -5.31 -2.88
CA LEU A 41 12.67 -6.53 -3.31
C LEU A 41 11.14 -6.35 -3.32
N HIS A 42 10.66 -5.15 -2.96
CA HIS A 42 9.24 -4.74 -3.00
C HIS A 42 9.18 -3.24 -3.33
N PRO A 43 9.43 -2.88 -4.61
CA PRO A 43 9.60 -1.47 -5.00
C PRO A 43 8.34 -0.62 -4.80
N ARG A 44 7.19 -1.25 -4.53
CA ARG A 44 5.93 -0.60 -4.18
C ARG A 44 5.31 -1.35 -3.01
N CYS A 45 5.42 -0.81 -1.80
CA CYS A 45 4.73 -1.36 -0.64
C CYS A 45 3.50 -0.54 -0.32
N HIS A 46 2.37 -1.22 -0.29
CA HIS A 46 1.07 -0.62 -0.03
C HIS A 46 0.74 -0.66 1.46
N ALA A 47 0.20 0.44 1.99
CA ALA A 47 -0.13 0.57 3.40
C ALA A 47 -1.37 1.45 3.62
N ILE A 48 -1.98 1.33 4.80
CA ILE A 48 -3.09 2.16 5.26
C ILE A 48 -2.61 3.09 6.37
N ILE A 49 -2.83 4.39 6.23
CA ILE A 49 -2.56 5.38 7.28
C ILE A 49 -3.54 5.22 8.43
N VAL A 50 -3.03 5.16 9.65
CA VAL A 50 -3.83 5.16 10.88
C VAL A 50 -3.76 6.53 11.54
N GLU A 51 -2.55 7.08 11.63
CA GLU A 51 -2.22 8.30 12.35
C GLU A 51 -0.96 8.93 11.75
N LYS A 52 -0.79 10.24 11.97
CA LYS A 52 0.44 10.97 11.64
C LYS A 52 0.95 11.71 12.87
N ASP A 53 2.26 11.84 12.94
CA ASP A 53 2.95 12.71 13.87
C ASP A 53 3.77 13.71 13.05
N SER A 54 3.26 14.93 12.98
CA SER A 54 3.88 16.01 12.22
C SER A 54 5.10 16.63 12.93
N ALA A 55 5.25 16.45 14.23
CA ALA A 55 6.40 16.98 14.96
C ALA A 55 7.66 16.18 14.65
N ASP A 56 7.49 14.87 14.49
CA ASP A 56 8.59 13.92 14.25
C ASP A 56 8.69 13.45 12.80
N ASP A 57 7.84 13.95 11.89
CA ASP A 57 7.71 13.49 10.49
C ASP A 57 7.53 11.97 10.38
N ARG A 58 6.55 11.43 11.13
CA ARG A 58 6.27 9.99 11.17
C ARG A 58 4.82 9.70 10.84
N MET A 59 4.62 8.52 10.28
CA MET A 59 3.30 7.98 9.97
C MET A 59 3.12 6.62 10.62
N LYS A 60 1.96 6.43 11.24
CA LYS A 60 1.54 5.13 11.73
C LYS A 60 0.77 4.44 10.62
N VAL A 61 1.23 3.26 10.24
CA VAL A 61 0.65 2.50 9.13
C VAL A 61 0.25 1.11 9.57
N ILE A 62 -0.73 0.55 8.86
CA ILE A 62 -0.97 -0.89 8.83
C ILE A 62 -0.63 -1.39 7.43
N ARG A 63 0.24 -2.40 7.34
CA ARG A 63 0.66 -3.01 6.08
C ARG A 63 0.85 -4.51 6.20
N PHE A 64 0.70 -5.21 5.07
CA PHE A 64 0.99 -6.63 4.98
C PHE A 64 2.45 -6.82 4.56
N THR A 65 3.25 -7.42 5.44
CA THR A 65 4.67 -7.70 5.22
C THR A 65 4.88 -9.17 4.87
N TYR A 66 5.96 -9.45 4.14
CA TYR A 66 6.35 -10.81 3.78
C TYR A 66 6.59 -11.71 5.00
N SER A 67 7.34 -11.20 5.99
CA SER A 67 7.83 -12.02 7.10
C SER A 67 6.89 -12.06 8.31
N ASN A 68 6.22 -10.94 8.61
CA ASN A 68 5.50 -10.76 9.88
C ASN A 68 3.98 -10.71 9.73
N GLY A 69 3.47 -10.94 8.53
CA GLY A 69 2.06 -10.79 8.26
C GLY A 69 1.62 -9.33 8.27
N VAL A 70 0.36 -9.08 8.62
CA VAL A 70 -0.18 -7.72 8.77
C VAL A 70 0.27 -7.15 10.10
N VAL A 71 0.97 -6.01 10.05
CA VAL A 71 1.55 -5.32 11.21
C VAL A 71 1.05 -3.88 11.27
N GLU A 72 0.97 -3.34 12.49
CA GLU A 72 0.80 -1.91 12.75
C GLU A 72 2.12 -1.36 13.28
N GLU A 73 2.69 -0.35 12.62
CA GLU A 73 3.99 0.20 12.98
C GLU A 73 4.12 1.68 12.63
N TRP A 74 5.06 2.35 13.29
CA TRP A 74 5.44 3.72 12.97
C TRP A 74 6.63 3.72 12.02
N LEU A 75 6.51 4.43 10.90
CA LEU A 75 7.56 4.62 9.91
C LEU A 75 7.92 6.11 9.80
N PRO A 76 9.18 6.45 9.49
CA PRO A 76 9.53 7.80 9.08
C PRO A 76 8.83 8.14 7.75
N PHE A 77 8.45 9.40 7.58
CA PHE A 77 7.97 9.91 6.31
C PHE A 77 9.17 10.23 5.41
N GLU A 78 9.39 9.39 4.40
CA GLU A 78 10.48 9.55 3.43
C GLU A 78 9.91 9.54 2.01
N PRO A 79 9.90 10.70 1.31
CA PRO A 79 9.51 10.75 -0.09
C PRO A 79 10.42 9.88 -0.99
N PRO A 80 9.88 9.33 -2.10
CA PRO A 80 8.53 9.57 -2.58
C PRO A 80 7.48 8.68 -1.89
N VAL A 81 6.37 9.32 -1.49
CA VAL A 81 5.16 8.66 -0.99
C VAL A 81 4.02 9.03 -1.93
N TYR A 82 3.16 8.08 -2.25
CA TYR A 82 2.02 8.32 -3.13
C TYR A 82 0.70 7.87 -2.50
N LYS A 83 -0.38 8.61 -2.70
CA LYS A 83 -1.74 8.19 -2.37
C LYS A 83 -2.40 7.50 -3.54
N VAL A 84 -2.98 6.34 -3.29
CA VAL A 84 -3.77 5.60 -4.25
C VAL A 84 -5.21 6.12 -4.24
N ARG A 85 -5.59 6.83 -5.30
CA ARG A 85 -6.92 7.42 -5.44
C ARG A 85 -7.91 6.52 -6.17
N GLN A 86 -7.42 5.52 -6.92
CA GLN A 86 -8.25 4.75 -7.84
C GLN A 86 -8.02 3.25 -7.69
N TYR A 87 -9.12 2.51 -7.90
CA TYR A 87 -9.15 1.06 -7.78
C TYR A 87 -9.96 0.50 -8.94
N TYR A 88 -9.56 -0.66 -9.43
CA TYR A 88 -10.17 -1.30 -10.59
C TYR A 88 -10.47 -2.77 -10.30
N THR A 89 -11.52 -3.30 -10.92
CA THR A 89 -11.82 -4.73 -10.98
C THR A 89 -11.82 -5.16 -12.45
N GLY A 90 -10.76 -5.82 -12.90
CA GLY A 90 -10.50 -5.95 -14.34
C GLY A 90 -10.22 -4.56 -14.91
N ASP A 91 -10.91 -4.21 -16.00
CA ASP A 91 -10.79 -2.89 -16.64
C ASP A 91 -11.77 -1.85 -16.05
N ASP A 92 -12.69 -2.27 -15.19
CA ASP A 92 -13.73 -1.41 -14.62
C ASP A 92 -13.23 -0.66 -13.38
N LYS A 93 -13.30 0.67 -13.43
CA LYS A 93 -13.03 1.54 -12.27
C LYS A 93 -14.11 1.38 -11.21
N ILE A 94 -13.70 1.17 -9.97
CA ILE A 94 -14.59 1.13 -8.80
C ILE A 94 -15.00 2.56 -8.46
N ALA A 95 -16.29 2.85 -8.47
CA ALA A 95 -16.81 4.18 -8.19
C ALA A 95 -16.42 4.62 -6.78
N LEU A 96 -16.14 5.91 -6.59
CA LEU A 96 -15.72 6.46 -5.30
C LEU A 96 -16.76 6.21 -4.19
N GLY A 97 -18.04 6.20 -4.54
CA GLY A 97 -19.15 5.88 -3.62
C GLY A 97 -19.12 4.45 -3.08
N ASP A 98 -18.40 3.54 -3.75
CA ASP A 98 -18.24 2.15 -3.34
C ASP A 98 -17.02 1.93 -2.43
N HIS A 99 -16.25 2.99 -2.14
CA HIS A 99 -15.10 2.92 -1.24
C HIS A 99 -15.56 3.09 0.21
N PHE A 100 -14.91 2.39 1.12
CA PHE A 100 -15.14 2.56 2.55
C PHE A 100 -14.59 3.89 3.07
N LYS A 101 -15.32 4.49 4.01
CA LYS A 101 -14.89 5.67 4.77
C LYS A 101 -13.70 5.35 5.67
N ALA A 102 -12.90 6.36 6.01
CA ALA A 102 -11.69 6.24 6.82
C ALA A 102 -11.81 5.31 8.04
N ASN A 103 -12.83 5.51 8.88
CA ASN A 103 -13.03 4.69 10.09
C ASN A 103 -13.21 3.20 9.76
N GLU A 104 -13.95 2.89 8.71
CA GLU A 104 -14.19 1.51 8.28
C GLU A 104 -12.92 0.91 7.65
N VAL A 105 -12.19 1.69 6.84
CA VAL A 105 -10.89 1.26 6.29
C VAL A 105 -9.91 0.89 7.40
N VAL A 106 -9.77 1.74 8.42
CA VAL A 106 -8.89 1.48 9.57
C VAL A 106 -9.40 0.29 10.38
N ARG A 107 -10.70 0.18 10.63
CA ARG A 107 -11.29 -0.97 11.34
C ARG A 107 -10.97 -2.28 10.62
N ARG A 108 -11.14 -2.33 9.30
CA ARG A 108 -10.80 -3.48 8.46
C ARG A 108 -9.31 -3.79 8.52
N ALA A 109 -8.44 -2.79 8.37
CA ALA A 109 -7.00 -2.98 8.46
C ALA A 109 -6.58 -3.56 9.82
N LYS A 110 -7.08 -2.98 10.92
CA LYS A 110 -6.83 -3.46 12.29
C LYS A 110 -7.32 -4.88 12.53
N SER A 111 -8.46 -5.27 11.94
CA SER A 111 -9.01 -6.62 12.09
C SER A 111 -8.09 -7.75 11.60
N LYS A 112 -7.09 -7.40 10.79
CA LYS A 112 -6.15 -8.37 10.22
C LYS A 112 -4.76 -8.33 10.87
N VAL A 113 -4.47 -7.36 11.74
CA VAL A 113 -3.20 -7.29 12.48
C VAL A 113 -3.01 -8.57 13.30
N GLY A 114 -1.86 -9.22 13.14
CA GLY A 114 -1.55 -10.48 13.83
C GLY A 114 -2.34 -11.70 13.35
N ASN A 115 -3.12 -11.59 12.27
CA ASN A 115 -3.86 -12.72 11.71
C ASN A 115 -2.90 -13.74 11.06
N LYS A 116 -2.82 -14.93 11.65
CA LYS A 116 -1.94 -16.03 11.20
C LYS A 116 -2.50 -16.82 10.01
N GLU A 117 -3.77 -16.67 9.69
CA GLU A 117 -4.40 -17.30 8.52
C GLU A 117 -4.06 -16.56 7.22
N LEU A 118 -3.65 -15.29 7.33
CA LEU A 118 -3.17 -14.50 6.19
C LEU A 118 -1.70 -14.83 5.90
N VAL A 119 -1.49 -15.63 4.86
CA VAL A 119 -0.15 -15.98 4.38
C VAL A 119 0.21 -15.09 3.19
N TYR A 120 1.34 -14.40 3.28
CA TYR A 120 1.82 -13.52 2.22
C TYR A 120 2.15 -14.33 0.96
N SER A 121 1.69 -13.87 -0.19
CA SER A 121 2.10 -14.35 -1.50
C SER A 121 2.41 -13.16 -2.40
N ILE A 122 3.59 -13.16 -3.01
CA ILE A 122 4.06 -12.06 -3.87
C ILE A 122 3.09 -11.83 -5.04
N SER A 123 2.51 -12.89 -5.61
CA SER A 123 1.60 -12.81 -6.75
C SER A 123 0.19 -12.33 -6.39
N ASP A 124 -0.38 -12.85 -5.30
CA ASP A 124 -1.85 -12.79 -5.12
C ASP A 124 -2.28 -12.19 -3.78
N ASN A 125 -1.61 -12.56 -2.68
CA ASN A 125 -1.97 -12.12 -1.33
C ASN A 125 -0.85 -11.28 -0.71
N ASN A 126 -0.66 -10.09 -1.26
CA ASN A 126 0.41 -9.17 -0.89
C ASN A 126 -0.14 -7.86 -0.27
N CYS A 127 0.76 -6.91 -0.03
CA CYS A 127 0.40 -5.58 0.45
C CYS A 127 -0.63 -4.85 -0.44
N LYS A 128 -0.55 -4.97 -1.77
CA LYS A 128 -1.49 -4.32 -2.71
C LYS A 128 -2.90 -4.88 -2.53
N THR A 129 -3.03 -6.21 -2.49
CA THR A 129 -4.32 -6.89 -2.29
C THR A 129 -4.92 -6.52 -0.94
N PHE A 130 -4.11 -6.51 0.12
CA PHE A 130 -4.53 -6.11 1.46
C PHE A 130 -5.09 -4.69 1.51
N ALA A 131 -4.33 -3.71 1.01
CA ALA A 131 -4.74 -2.30 1.07
C ALA A 131 -5.97 -2.04 0.20
N ARG A 132 -6.07 -2.68 -0.98
CA ARG A 132 -7.28 -2.64 -1.82
C ARG A 132 -8.48 -3.21 -1.07
N TRP A 133 -8.37 -4.38 -0.44
CA TRP A 133 -9.47 -4.96 0.34
C TRP A 133 -9.90 -4.08 1.51
N CYS A 134 -8.97 -3.36 2.15
CA CYS A 134 -9.32 -2.38 3.18
C CYS A 134 -10.18 -1.24 2.62
N LYS A 135 -9.90 -0.79 1.39
CA LYS A 135 -10.58 0.34 0.75
C LYS A 135 -11.90 -0.04 0.08
N THR A 136 -12.00 -1.23 -0.50
CA THR A 136 -13.14 -1.62 -1.35
C THR A 136 -13.85 -2.89 -0.90
N GLY A 137 -13.22 -3.68 -0.03
CA GLY A 137 -13.70 -4.99 0.40
C GLY A 137 -13.64 -6.08 -0.65
N ILE A 138 -13.15 -5.76 -1.83
CA ILE A 138 -12.96 -6.72 -2.92
C ILE A 138 -11.63 -7.42 -2.73
N ARG A 139 -11.64 -8.74 -2.85
CA ARG A 139 -10.44 -9.58 -2.92
C ARG A 139 -10.57 -10.60 -4.05
N PRO A 140 -9.46 -11.12 -4.60
CA PRO A 140 -9.52 -12.28 -5.47
C PRO A 140 -10.14 -13.48 -4.76
N SER A 141 -10.94 -14.28 -5.46
CA SER A 141 -11.61 -15.47 -4.89
C SER A 141 -10.63 -16.53 -4.39
N SER A 142 -9.40 -16.54 -4.91
CA SER A 142 -8.31 -17.43 -4.48
C SER A 142 -7.70 -17.06 -3.12
N VAL A 143 -8.00 -15.88 -2.58
CA VAL A 143 -7.38 -15.37 -1.35
C VAL A 143 -8.30 -15.60 -0.14
N LYS A 144 -7.75 -16.21 0.92
CA LYS A 144 -8.43 -16.54 2.19
C LYS A 144 -7.99 -15.64 3.34
N GLY A 145 -8.66 -15.72 4.49
CA GLY A 145 -8.28 -14.99 5.73
C GLY A 145 -8.84 -13.57 5.86
N TYR A 146 -9.66 -13.14 4.89
CA TYR A 146 -10.30 -11.82 4.85
C TYR A 146 -11.79 -11.82 5.21
N ASP A 147 -12.35 -13.01 5.45
CA ASP A 147 -13.70 -13.17 6.02
C ASP A 147 -13.73 -12.75 7.50
#